data_AF-A0A1I8P6S2-F1
#
_entry.id   AF-A0A1I8P6S2-F1
#
_cell.length_a   1.000
_cell.length_b   1.000
_cell.length_c   1.000
_cell.angle_alpha   90.00
_cell.angle_beta   90.00
_cell.angle_gamma   90.00
#
_symmetry.space_group_name_H-M   'P 1'
#
loop_
_entity.id
_entity.type
_entity.pdbx_description
1 polymer ?
#
loop_
_entity_poly.entity_id
_entity_poly.type
_entity_poly.pdbx_seq_one_letter_code
_entity_poly.pdbx_strand_id
1 'polypeptide(L)'
;MKYLFAILFVLVLADCQLLALADTGNIESTSFNGRPGCKTQAEVGQVYANFFDSTRYWRCLAVGVDAIPIRCPNGYGFQPQLGSCVSFASWQWETQKMPPSCPDFEAECIPNLKV
;
A
#
# COMPACT_ATOMS: atom_id res chain seq x y z
N MET A 1 -19.05 -32.29 -36.08
CA MET A 1 -19.10 -30.81 -36.15
C MET A 1 -19.84 -30.17 -34.97
N LYS A 2 -20.98 -30.73 -34.51
CA LYS A 2 -21.77 -30.18 -33.39
C LYS A 2 -21.03 -30.11 -32.03
N TYR A 3 -20.15 -31.06 -31.74
CA TYR A 3 -19.35 -31.09 -30.51
C TYR A 3 -18.09 -30.24 -30.56
N LEU A 4 -17.59 -29.88 -31.75
CA LEU A 4 -16.39 -29.07 -31.91
C LEU A 4 -16.63 -27.63 -31.44
N PHE A 5 -17.79 -27.07 -31.80
CA PHE A 5 -18.24 -25.76 -31.32
C PHE A 5 -18.53 -25.77 -29.81
N ALA A 6 -19.07 -26.88 -29.28
CA ALA A 6 -19.31 -27.00 -27.84
C ALA A 6 -18.00 -27.05 -27.04
N ILE A 7 -16.98 -27.75 -27.53
CA ILE A 7 -15.66 -27.83 -26.86
C ILE A 7 -14.93 -26.48 -26.92
N LEU A 8 -14.97 -25.77 -28.04
CA LEU A 8 -14.39 -24.42 -28.15
C LEU A 8 -15.07 -23.42 -27.20
N PHE A 9 -16.39 -23.52 -27.05
CA PHE A 9 -17.15 -22.65 -26.14
C PHE A 9 -16.82 -22.91 -24.67
N VAL A 10 -16.62 -24.18 -24.29
CA VAL A 10 -16.23 -24.56 -22.92
C VAL A 10 -14.80 -24.10 -22.59
N LEU A 11 -13.87 -24.15 -23.55
CA LEU A 11 -12.50 -23.67 -23.34
C LEU A 11 -12.44 -22.13 -23.19
N VAL A 12 -13.21 -21.38 -24.00
CA VAL A 12 -13.31 -19.91 -23.88
C VAL A 12 -13.94 -19.48 -22.55
N LEU A 13 -14.90 -20.25 -22.03
CA LEU A 13 -15.52 -19.98 -20.72
C LEU A 13 -14.59 -20.35 -19.56
N ALA A 14 -13.74 -21.37 -19.70
CA ALA A 14 -12.78 -21.78 -18.68
C ALA A 14 -11.63 -20.77 -18.50
N ASP A 15 -11.19 -20.11 -19.57
CA ASP A 15 -10.15 -19.06 -19.51
C ASP A 15 -10.64 -17.73 -18.92
N CYS A 16 -11.96 -17.51 -18.83
CA CYS A 16 -12.55 -16.27 -18.31
C CYS A 16 -12.59 -16.22 -16.76
N GLN A 17 -12.43 -17.35 -16.08
CA GLN A 17 -12.56 -17.42 -14.62
C GLN A 17 -11.27 -17.07 -13.85
N LEU A 18 -10.12 -16.94 -14.52
CA LEU A 18 -8.85 -16.66 -13.85
C LEU A 18 -8.58 -15.17 -13.57
N LEU A 19 -9.37 -14.26 -14.16
CA LEU A 19 -9.19 -12.81 -14.00
C LEU A 19 -9.98 -12.21 -12.81
N ALA A 20 -10.75 -13.01 -12.08
CA ALA A 20 -11.70 -12.51 -11.08
C ALA A 20 -11.16 -12.43 -9.64
N LEU A 21 -9.87 -12.70 -9.39
CA LEU A 21 -9.32 -12.73 -8.01
C LEU A 21 -8.17 -11.74 -7.76
N ALA A 22 -7.98 -10.74 -8.62
CA ALA A 22 -7.14 -9.59 -8.26
C ALA A 22 -7.97 -8.58 -7.47
N ASP A 23 -8.40 -8.93 -6.26
CA ASP A 23 -8.82 -7.91 -5.29
C ASP A 23 -7.55 -7.24 -4.77
N THR A 24 -7.05 -6.28 -5.56
CA THR A 24 -6.03 -5.34 -5.10
C THR A 24 -6.72 -4.44 -4.08
N GLY A 25 -6.73 -4.89 -2.82
CA GLY A 25 -7.54 -4.32 -1.74
C GLY A 25 -7.50 -2.79 -1.74
N ASN A 26 -8.60 -2.15 -2.10
CA ASN A 26 -8.61 -0.75 -2.50
C ASN A 26 -8.34 0.21 -1.32
N ILE A 27 -7.33 1.08 -1.43
CA ILE A 27 -7.02 2.14 -0.45
C ILE A 27 -8.21 3.10 -0.31
N GLU A 28 -9.03 3.24 -1.36
CA GLU A 28 -10.22 4.10 -1.33
C GLU A 28 -11.27 3.62 -0.31
N SER A 29 -11.24 2.36 0.11
CA SER A 29 -12.18 1.80 1.10
C SER A 29 -11.58 1.52 2.46
N THR A 30 -10.26 1.67 2.63
CA THR A 30 -9.62 1.41 3.92
C THR A 30 -9.63 2.65 4.82
N SER A 31 -9.80 2.44 6.12
CA SER A 31 -9.57 3.45 7.15
C SER A 31 -8.10 3.46 7.63
N PHE A 32 -7.29 2.50 7.17
CA PHE A 32 -5.89 2.39 7.53
C PHE A 32 -5.01 3.45 6.87
N ASN A 33 -4.21 4.15 7.68
CA ASN A 33 -3.41 5.30 7.25
C ASN A 33 -1.96 4.98 6.86
N GLY A 34 -1.62 3.70 6.67
CA GLY A 34 -0.28 3.25 6.27
C GLY A 34 0.74 3.17 7.41
N ARG A 35 0.33 3.29 8.68
CA ARG A 35 1.24 3.21 9.83
C ARG A 35 1.87 1.81 9.93
N PRO A 36 3.22 1.68 9.87
CA PRO A 36 3.88 0.38 10.01
C PRO A 36 3.84 -0.12 11.46
N GLY A 37 3.99 -1.44 11.63
CA GLY A 37 4.08 -2.08 12.94
C GLY A 37 5.46 -1.95 13.60
N CYS A 38 6.51 -1.57 12.88
CA CYS A 38 7.88 -1.46 13.39
C CYS A 38 8.38 -2.74 14.10
N LYS A 39 8.10 -3.91 13.52
CA LYS A 39 8.36 -5.22 14.16
C LYS A 39 9.73 -5.80 13.84
N THR A 40 10.44 -5.26 12.86
CA THR A 40 11.73 -5.77 12.41
C THR A 40 12.82 -4.71 12.43
N GLN A 41 14.07 -5.13 12.59
CA GLN A 41 15.22 -4.21 12.57
C GLN A 41 15.35 -3.49 11.23
N ALA A 42 14.88 -4.11 10.13
CA ALA A 42 14.90 -3.51 8.80
C ALA A 42 13.97 -2.28 8.67
N GLU A 43 12.94 -2.18 9.52
CA GLU A 43 12.02 -1.04 9.53
C GLU A 43 12.57 0.15 10.32
N VAL A 44 13.50 -0.09 11.26
CA VAL A 44 14.07 0.97 12.09
C VAL A 44 14.84 1.98 11.22
N GLY A 45 14.48 3.25 11.35
CA GLY A 45 15.06 4.33 10.55
C GLY A 45 14.41 4.52 9.17
N GLN A 46 13.58 3.59 8.70
CA GLN A 46 12.82 3.72 7.46
C GLN A 46 11.65 4.70 7.61
N VAL A 47 11.17 5.18 6.46
CA VAL A 47 10.04 6.11 6.35
C VAL A 47 8.96 5.52 5.47
N TYR A 48 7.70 5.75 5.84
CA TYR A 48 6.53 5.19 5.15
C TYR A 48 5.51 6.28 4.88
N ALA A 49 4.84 6.22 3.74
CA ALA A 49 3.82 7.19 3.38
C ALA A 49 2.65 7.12 4.37
N ASN A 50 2.09 8.27 4.73
CA ASN A 50 0.74 8.30 5.25
C ASN A 50 -0.23 8.29 4.06
N PHE A 51 -1.24 7.42 4.11
CA PHE A 51 -2.14 7.22 2.96
C PHE A 51 -3.09 8.40 2.71
N PHE A 52 -3.39 9.18 3.74
CA PHE A 52 -4.40 10.25 3.68
C PHE A 52 -3.83 11.66 3.92
N ASP A 53 -2.65 11.77 4.53
CA ASP A 53 -1.98 13.05 4.81
C ASP A 53 -0.62 13.12 4.11
N SER A 54 -0.60 13.70 2.91
CA SER A 54 0.64 13.91 2.15
C SER A 54 1.63 14.85 2.84
N THR A 55 1.23 15.60 3.87
CA THR A 55 2.15 16.44 4.64
C THR A 55 2.89 15.66 5.72
N ARG A 56 2.60 14.36 5.88
CA ARG A 56 3.19 13.51 6.92
C ARG A 56 3.70 12.19 6.36
N TYR A 57 4.64 11.62 7.10
CA TYR A 57 5.10 10.26 6.91
C TYR A 57 5.32 9.59 8.27
N TRP A 58 5.32 8.27 8.28
CA TRP A 58 5.58 7.46 9.46
C TRP A 58 7.06 7.13 9.56
N ARG A 59 7.60 7.08 10.78
CA ARG A 59 8.97 6.65 11.04
C ARG A 59 9.03 5.69 12.22
N CYS A 60 9.76 4.59 12.05
CA CYS A 60 10.09 3.68 13.14
C CYS A 60 11.40 4.11 13.80
N LEU A 61 11.38 4.30 15.12
CA LEU A 61 12.59 4.67 15.88
C LEU A 61 13.29 3.46 16.52
N ALA A 62 12.54 2.42 16.84
CA ALA A 62 13.04 1.19 17.44
C ALA A 62 12.07 0.03 17.14
N VAL A 63 12.54 -1.21 17.31
CA VAL A 63 11.71 -2.40 17.15
C VAL A 63 10.69 -2.49 18.30
N GLY A 64 9.44 -2.78 17.97
CA GLY A 64 8.34 -2.91 18.92
C GLY A 64 7.84 -1.59 19.52
N VAL A 65 8.40 -0.46 19.07
CA VAL A 65 7.89 0.88 19.40
C VAL A 65 7.07 1.37 18.23
N ASP A 66 5.86 1.84 18.50
CA ASP A 66 5.00 2.31 17.44
C ASP A 66 5.67 3.39 16.57
N ALA A 67 5.35 3.37 15.27
CA ALA A 67 5.74 4.46 14.39
C ALA A 67 5.13 5.79 14.82
N ILE A 68 5.94 6.83 14.67
CA ILE A 68 5.54 8.22 14.93
C ILE A 68 5.29 8.98 13.63
N PRO A 69 4.31 9.90 13.59
CA PRO A 69 4.08 10.73 12.43
C PRO A 69 5.03 11.93 12.43
N ILE A 70 5.78 12.11 11.35
CA ILE A 70 6.65 13.26 11.12
C ILE A 70 6.02 14.16 10.06
N ARG A 71 5.99 15.46 10.32
CA ARG A 71 5.44 16.46 9.40
C ARG A 71 6.53 17.03 8.51
N CYS A 72 6.25 17.15 7.21
CA CYS A 72 7.06 17.89 6.26
C CYS A 72 7.03 19.40 6.55
N PRO A 73 8.03 20.18 6.08
CA PRO A 73 7.98 21.64 6.14
C PRO A 73 6.73 22.21 5.45
N ASN A 74 6.33 23.42 5.83
CA ASN A 74 5.19 24.09 5.20
C ASN A 74 5.44 24.28 3.69
N GLY A 75 4.47 23.91 2.84
CA GLY A 75 4.59 23.96 1.39
C GLY A 75 5.20 22.71 0.75
N TYR A 76 5.47 21.66 1.55
CA TYR A 76 6.05 20.40 1.10
C TYR A 76 5.13 19.22 1.39
N GLY A 77 5.16 18.23 0.50
CA GLY A 77 4.55 16.91 0.67
C GLY A 77 5.61 15.82 0.67
N PHE A 78 5.34 14.70 1.36
CA PHE A 78 6.20 13.53 1.33
C PHE A 78 6.07 12.80 -0.01
N GLN A 79 7.20 12.50 -0.65
CA GLN A 79 7.28 11.72 -1.89
C GLN A 79 7.83 10.32 -1.57
N PRO A 80 6.98 9.27 -1.54
CA PRO A 80 7.38 7.94 -1.10
C PRO A 80 8.55 7.33 -1.87
N GLN A 81 8.59 7.48 -3.20
CA GLN A 81 9.70 6.99 -4.02
C GLN A 81 11.05 7.61 -3.68
N LEU A 82 11.05 8.86 -3.21
CA LEU A 82 12.26 9.58 -2.83
C LEU A 82 12.57 9.47 -1.34
N GLY A 83 11.66 8.92 -0.53
CA GLY A 83 11.78 8.85 0.92
C GLY A 83 11.99 10.23 1.58
N SER A 84 11.49 11.31 0.98
CA SER A 84 11.79 12.68 1.39
C SER A 84 10.66 13.66 1.10
N CYS A 85 10.68 14.82 1.75
CA CYS A 85 9.73 15.88 1.52
C CYS A 85 10.15 16.70 0.29
N VAL A 86 9.24 16.88 -0.67
CA VAL A 86 9.42 17.70 -1.87
C VAL A 86 8.42 18.85 -1.88
N SER A 87 8.72 19.93 -2.60
CA SER A 87 7.78 21.04 -2.79
C SER A 87 6.48 20.52 -3.42
N PHE A 88 5.32 21.04 -3.00
CA PHE A 88 4.05 20.67 -3.62
C PHE A 88 3.98 20.99 -5.12
N ALA A 89 4.79 21.93 -5.62
CA ALA A 89 4.88 22.20 -7.06
C ALA A 89 5.47 21.02 -7.87
N SER A 90 6.26 20.16 -7.22
CA SER A 90 6.91 18.98 -7.82
C SER A 90 6.36 17.66 -7.29
N TRP A 91 5.46 17.72 -6.30
CA TRP A 91 4.91 16.53 -5.66
C TRP A 91 3.98 15.80 -6.63
N GLN A 92 4.09 14.48 -6.64
CA GLN A 92 3.26 13.61 -7.48
C GLN A 92 2.55 12.57 -6.61
N TRP A 93 1.28 12.32 -6.93
CA TRP A 93 0.57 11.21 -6.32
C TRP A 93 1.21 9.89 -6.72
N GLU A 94 1.37 9.00 -5.75
CA GLU A 94 1.89 7.65 -5.95
C GLU A 94 0.90 6.61 -5.43
N THR A 95 0.90 5.45 -6.06
CA THR A 95 0.20 4.28 -5.54
C THR A 95 0.77 3.92 -4.18
N GLN A 96 -0.10 3.85 -3.17
CA GLN A 96 0.32 3.51 -1.82
C GLN A 96 0.74 2.05 -1.75
N LYS A 97 1.65 1.75 -0.83
CA LYS A 97 2.14 0.38 -0.58
C LYS A 97 1.95 0.08 0.88
N MET A 98 1.40 -1.10 1.18
CA MET A 98 1.31 -1.54 2.57
C MET A 98 2.72 -1.68 3.17
N PRO A 99 2.86 -1.35 4.47
CA PRO A 99 4.11 -1.56 5.16
C PRO A 99 4.46 -3.06 5.27
N PRO A 100 5.73 -3.41 5.53
CA PRO A 100 6.16 -4.79 5.67
C PRO A 100 5.62 -5.47 6.94
N SER A 101 5.21 -4.69 7.94
CA SER A 101 4.54 -5.17 9.15
C SER A 101 3.40 -4.24 9.56
N CYS A 102 2.39 -4.79 10.23
CA CYS A 102 1.20 -4.08 10.69
C CYS A 102 1.20 -3.90 12.22
N PRO A 103 0.66 -2.80 12.74
CA PRO A 103 0.37 -2.65 14.17
C PRO A 103 -0.61 -3.73 14.65
N ASP A 104 -0.51 -4.17 15.90
CA ASP A 104 -1.34 -5.26 16.43
C ASP A 104 -2.83 -4.90 16.55
N PHE A 105 -3.15 -3.61 16.64
CA PHE A 105 -4.52 -3.11 16.74
C PHE A 105 -5.17 -2.83 15.38
N GLU A 106 -4.45 -3.00 14.28
CA GLU A 106 -4.89 -2.55 12.96
C GLU A 106 -5.36 -3.74 12.09
N ALA A 107 -6.68 -3.92 12.01
CA ALA A 107 -7.27 -5.08 11.35
C ALA A 107 -7.25 -4.99 9.80
N GLU A 108 -7.22 -3.79 9.24
CA GLU A 108 -7.27 -3.57 7.79
C GLU A 108 -5.88 -3.60 7.12
N CYS A 109 -4.81 -3.59 7.92
CA CYS A 109 -3.46 -3.64 7.40
C CYS A 109 -3.11 -5.08 6.97
N ILE A 110 -2.79 -5.25 5.69
CA ILE A 110 -2.35 -6.52 5.11
C ILE A 110 -0.86 -6.37 4.72
N PRO A 111 0.08 -6.98 5.46
CA PRO A 111 1.50 -6.79 5.21
C PRO A 111 1.91 -7.16 3.78
N ASN A 112 2.73 -6.31 3.16
CA ASN A 112 3.28 -6.53 1.81
C ASN A 112 2.24 -6.60 0.67
N LEU A 113 0.97 -6.25 0.93
CA LEU A 113 -0.01 -6.10 -0.13
C LEU A 113 0.32 -4.87 -0.98
N LYS A 114 0.35 -5.09 -2.31
CA LYS A 114 0.34 -4.00 -3.28
C LYS A 114 -1.13 -3.74 -3.61
N VAL A 115 -1.56 -2.53 -3.35
CA VAL A 115 -2.87 -2.04 -3.78
C VAL A 115 -2.74 -1.40 -5.15
#